data_AF-A0A8S3KDZ9-F1
#
_entry.id   AF-A0A8S3KDZ9-F1
#
_cell.length_a   1.000
_cell.length_b   1.000
_cell.length_c   1.000
_cell.angle_alpha   90.00
_cell.angle_beta   90.00
_cell.angle_gamma   90.00
#
_symmetry.space_group_name_H-M   'P 1'
#
loop_
_entity.id
_entity.type
_entity.pdbx_description
1 polymer ?
#
loop_
_entity_poly.entity_id
_entity_poly.type
_entity_poly.pdbx_seq_one_letter_code
_entity_poly.pdbx_strand_id
1 'polypeptide(L)' 'MDASGPKHMNCKVTRSQFESLVANLIKRTVEPCKKAIKDADVKLTDINEVILVGGMSRMPKVNKNINLH' A
#
# COMPACT_ATOMS: atom_id res chain seq x y z
N MET A 1 42.80 -9.10 9.52
CA MET A 1 41.76 -9.72 10.37
C MET A 1 40.88 -8.60 10.87
N ASP A 2 39.82 -8.27 10.15
CA ASP A 2 38.94 -7.14 10.53
C ASP A 2 38.17 -7.51 11.80
N ALA A 3 38.50 -6.84 12.91
CA ALA A 3 37.90 -7.02 14.22
C ALA A 3 36.46 -6.46 14.23
N SER A 4 35.55 -7.15 13.55
CA SER A 4 34.13 -6.85 13.59
C SER A 4 33.52 -7.42 14.87
N GLY A 5 33.68 -6.69 15.99
CA GLY A 5 32.83 -6.86 17.17
C GLY A 5 31.34 -6.67 16.85
N PRO A 6 30.42 -6.90 17.81
CA PRO A 6 28.98 -6.88 17.53
C PRO A 6 28.54 -5.56 16.89
N LYS A 7 28.11 -5.62 15.63
CA LYS A 7 27.66 -4.46 14.86
C LYS A 7 26.20 -4.18 15.19
N HIS A 8 25.93 -3.01 15.75
CA HIS A 8 24.57 -2.54 15.99
C HIS A 8 24.11 -1.66 14.82
N MET A 9 23.04 -2.07 14.14
CA MET A 9 22.47 -1.30 13.04
C MET A 9 21.47 -0.28 13.59
N ASN A 10 21.80 1.00 13.51
CA ASN A 10 20.93 2.09 13.97
C ASN A 10 20.50 2.94 12.77
N CYS A 11 19.35 2.62 12.17
CA CYS A 11 18.81 3.32 11.01
C CYS A 11 17.46 3.94 11.36
N LYS A 12 17.34 5.26 11.18
CA LYS A 12 16.04 5.96 11.27
C LYS A 12 15.36 5.90 9.91
N VAL A 13 14.24 5.20 9.84
CA VAL A 13 13.39 5.17 8.63
C VAL A 13 12.27 6.18 8.80
N THR A 14 12.21 7.15 7.90
CA THR A 14 11.10 8.09 7.84
C THR A 14 9.91 7.45 7.12
N ARG A 15 8.69 7.92 7.41
CA ARG A 15 7.48 7.46 6.71
C ARG A 15 7.61 7.63 5.19
N SER A 16 8.19 8.74 4.73
CA SER A 16 8.39 8.99 3.29
C SER A 16 9.30 7.95 2.64
N GLN A 17 10.39 7.56 3.30
CA GLN A 17 11.28 6.53 2.76
C GLN A 17 10.57 5.18 2.68
N PHE A 18 9.83 4.81 3.72
CA PHE A 18 9.03 3.57 3.69
C PHE A 18 7.97 3.61 2.58
N GLU A 19 7.25 4.72 2.42
CA GLU A 19 6.26 4.92 1.35
C GLU A 19 6.87 4.80 -0.04
N SER A 20 8.06 5.35 -0.26
CA SER A 20 8.78 5.21 -1.54
C SER A 20 9.14 3.76 -1.84
N LEU A 21 9.57 3.00 -0.83
CA LEU A 21 9.94 1.59 -0.99
C LEU A 21 8.73 0.71 -1.35
N VAL A 22 7.55 1.00 -0.78
CA VAL A 22 6.33 0.18 -1.00
C VAL A 22 5.41 0.74 -2.09
N ALA A 23 5.72 1.89 -2.68
CA ALA A 23 4.86 2.57 -3.65
C ALA A 23 4.49 1.68 -4.85
N ASN A 24 5.42 0.86 -5.34
CA ASN A 24 5.15 -0.07 -6.44
C ASN A 24 4.12 -1.15 -6.03
N LEU A 25 4.24 -1.69 -4.82
CA LEU A 25 3.32 -2.71 -4.31
C LEU A 25 1.89 -2.16 -4.19
N ILE A 26 1.74 -0.91 -3.74
CA ILE A 26 0.43 -0.25 -3.65
C ILE A 26 -0.17 -0.03 -5.04
N LYS A 27 0.63 0.37 -6.04
CA LYS A 27 0.12 0.53 -7.42
C LYS A 27 -0.42 -0.77 -8.00
N ARG A 28 0.24 -1.90 -7.69
CA ARG A 28 -0.17 -3.24 -8.14
C ARG A 28 -1.51 -3.69 -7.56
N THR A 29 -2.00 -3.10 -6.46
CA THR A 29 -3.32 -3.48 -5.91
C THR A 29 -4.49 -2.83 -6.66
N VAL A 30 -4.25 -1.80 -7.49
CA VAL A 30 -5.31 -1.08 -8.22
C VAL A 30 -5.83 -1.89 -9.41
N GLU A 31 -4.94 -2.54 -10.15
CA GLU A 31 -5.29 -3.37 -11.31
C GLU A 31 -6.26 -4.51 -10.98
N PRO A 32 -6.04 -5.35 -9.96
CA PRO A 32 -6.98 -6.43 -9.62
C PRO A 32 -8.34 -5.88 -9.17
N CYS A 33 -8.40 -4.73 -8.49
CA CYS A 33 -9.67 -4.09 -8.16
C CYS A 33 -10.43 -3.65 -9.42
N LYS A 34 -9.76 -3.01 -10.38
CA LYS A 34 -10.39 -2.61 -11.65
C LYS A 34 -10.86 -3.81 -12.46
N LYS A 35 -10.09 -4.90 -12.47
CA LYS A 35 -10.48 -6.13 -13.13
C LYS A 35 -11.72 -6.75 -12.49
N ALA A 36 -11.78 -6.82 -11.16
CA ALA A 36 -12.94 -7.34 -10.45
C ALA A 36 -14.22 -6.53 -10.74
N ILE A 37 -14.11 -5.20 -10.80
CA ILE A 37 -15.23 -4.33 -11.19
C ILE A 37 -15.70 -4.63 -12.61
N LYS A 38 -14.76 -4.80 -13.55
CA LYS A 38 -15.06 -5.15 -14.93
C LYS A 38 -15.70 -6.54 -15.06
N ASP A 39 -15.21 -7.52 -14.30
CA ASP A 39 -15.75 -8.88 -14.29
C ASP A 39 -17.14 -8.93 -13.64
N ALA A 40 -17.44 -8.00 -12.71
CA ALA A 40 -18.76 -7.84 -12.09
C ALA A 40 -19.74 -6.99 -12.94
N ASP A 41 -19.28 -6.40 -14.05
CA ASP A 41 -20.06 -5.52 -14.94
C ASP A 41 -20.78 -4.35 -14.22
N VAL A 42 -20.16 -3.84 -13.15
CA VAL A 42 -20.66 -2.69 -12.39
C VAL A 42 -19.86 -1.43 -12.68
N LYS A 43 -20.49 -0.26 -12.62
CA LYS A 43 -19.76 1.00 -12.71
C LYS A 43 -19.22 1.37 -11.33
N LEU A 44 -18.13 2.14 -11.30
CA LEU A 44 -17.58 2.71 -10.06
C LEU A 44 -18.63 3.53 -9.27
N THR A 45 -19.59 4.14 -9.96
CA THR A 45 -20.70 4.90 -9.38
C THR A 45 -21.73 4.04 -8.67
N ASP A 46 -21.77 2.74 -8.98
CA ASP A 46 -22.74 1.81 -8.41
C ASP A 46 -22.22 1.20 -7.09
N ILE A 47 -20.98 1.53 -6.69
CA ILE A 47 -20.37 1.10 -5.44
C ILE A 47 -20.74 2.11 -4.34
N ASN A 48 -21.66 1.72 -3.46
CA ASN A 48 -22.11 2.59 -2.37
C ASN A 48 -21.14 2.65 -1.18
N GLU A 49 -20.41 1.57 -0.92
CA GLU A 49 -19.53 1.46 0.24
C GLU A 49 -18.26 0.69 -0.10
N VAL A 50 -17.12 1.15 0.42
CA VAL A 50 -15.82 0.51 0.26
C VAL A 50 -15.35 0.01 1.63
N ILE A 51 -15.25 -1.32 1.77
CA ILE A 51 -14.80 -1.96 3.01
C ILE A 51 -13.31 -2.29 2.89
N LEU A 52 -12.50 -1.72 3.78
CA LEU A 52 -11.06 -1.97 3.84
C LEU A 52 -10.75 -3.04 4.90
N VAL A 53 -10.35 -4.22 4.44
CA VAL A 53 -10.00 -5.36 5.32
C VAL A 53 -8.48 -5.56 5.38
N GLY A 54 -7.98 -5.95 6.56
CA GLY A 54 -6.56 -6.27 6.79
C GLY A 54 -5.74 -5.12 7.38
N GLY A 55 -4.63 -5.47 8.06
CA GLY A 55 -3.79 -4.52 8.78
C GLY A 55 -3.10 -3.49 7.87
N MET A 56 -2.70 -3.88 6.66
CA MET A 56 -2.02 -3.00 5.70
C MET A 56 -2.91 -1.88 5.17
N SER A 57 -4.24 -2.04 5.24
CA SER A 57 -5.21 -1.02 4.85
C SER A 57 -5.24 0.18 5.81
N ARG A 58 -4.62 0.07 7.00
CA ARG A 58 -4.42 1.18 7.94
C ARG A 58 -3.31 2.14 7.51
N MET A 59 -2.53 1.80 6.48
CA MET A 59 -1.48 2.67 5.97
C MET A 59 -2.11 3.91 5.30
N PRO A 60 -1.75 5.14 5.71
CA PRO A 60 -2.35 6.36 5.14
C PRO A 60 -2.20 6.47 3.62
N LYS A 61 -1.07 5.99 3.08
CA LYS A 61 -0.81 5.97 1.64
C LYS A 61 -1.75 5.05 0.88
N VAL A 62 -2.11 3.90 1.44
CA VAL A 62 -3.04 2.94 0.82
C VAL A 62 -4.44 3.54 0.79
N ASN A 63 -4.91 4.07 1.92
CA ASN A 63 -6.22 4.69 2.00
C ASN A 63 -6.35 5.87 1.02
N LYS A 64 -5.33 6.73 0.90
CA LYS A 64 -5.30 7.81 -0.10
C LYS A 64 -5.32 7.33 -1.55
N ASN A 65 -4.75 6.18 -1.87
CA ASN A 65 -4.79 5.65 -3.24
C ASN A 65 -6.17 5.09 -3.61
N ILE A 66 -6.97 4.71 -2.62
CA ILE A 66 -8.30 4.11 -2.81
C ILE A 66 -9.40 5.18 -2.72
N ASN A 67 -9.31 6.10 -1.74
CA ASN A 67 -10.28 7.18 -1.49
C ASN A 67 -9.92 8.50 -2.20
N LEU A 68 -9.31 8.42 -3.39
CA LEU A 68 -9.27 9.58 -4.28
C LEU A 68 -10.72 9.92 -4.65
N HIS A 69 -11.22 10.99 -4.04
CA HIS A 69 -12.46 11.64 -4.44
C HIS A 69 -12.38 12.04 -5.92
#